data_AF-A0A8H3A3V0-F1
#
_entry.id   AF-A0A8H3A3V0-F1
#
_cell.length_a   1.000
_cell.length_b   1.000
_cell.length_c   1.000
_cell.angle_alpha   90.00
_cell.angle_beta   90.00
_cell.angle_gamma   90.00
#
_symmetry.space_group_name_H-M   'P 1'
#
loop_
_entity.id
_entity.type
_entity.pdbx_description
1 polymer ?
#
loop_
_entity_poly.entity_id
_entity_poly.type
_entity_poly.pdbx_seq_one_letter_code
_entity_poly.pdbx_strand_id
1 'polypeptide(L)'
;MAGPSRVRSPAPAAFPSFARAMSPAVFGTAIGAHQDTSHALVGPSALAKSWTEVLDCVPSAYKEALRASFKDLHSRAVKFHACEAALEKLKKGQHDARPPPQVQGVHEPRWQVAKEFAESTEGLTALREITEAHEAYTTAVWSRGVELKKAELAYHTQRLTTESWWPPILAIIDDVYRKMDRDAPVIQQEASEEAELVIGYQESSSLALEHKNVRSAVPDLCLRILALEKAKVLGEANKLKAKVQLKETADVEMADGTKTDSKLVQQMVQAEVRKFLT
;
A
#
# COMPACT_ATOMS: atom_id res chain seq x y z
N MET A 1 -25.29 48.86 -40.59
CA MET A 1 -25.89 48.45 -39.30
C MET A 1 -24.94 47.45 -38.65
N ALA A 2 -24.43 47.80 -37.47
CA ALA A 2 -23.42 47.04 -36.74
C ALA A 2 -24.06 45.89 -35.96
N GLY A 3 -23.52 44.68 -36.10
CA GLY A 3 -23.93 43.51 -35.32
C GLY A 3 -23.22 43.44 -33.97
N PRO A 4 -23.86 42.86 -32.92
CA PRO A 4 -23.31 42.85 -31.58
C PRO A 4 -22.11 41.91 -31.44
N SER A 5 -20.99 42.50 -31.00
CA SER A 5 -19.76 41.84 -30.58
C SER A 5 -20.01 40.93 -29.37
N ARG A 6 -19.79 39.62 -29.53
CA ARG A 6 -19.74 38.67 -28.41
C ARG A 6 -18.42 38.85 -27.64
N VAL A 7 -18.51 39.55 -26.52
CA VAL A 7 -17.47 39.60 -25.49
C VAL A 7 -17.24 38.17 -24.98
N ARG A 8 -16.03 37.63 -25.20
CA ARG A 8 -15.59 36.38 -24.56
C ARG A 8 -15.19 36.73 -23.12
N SER A 9 -15.94 36.22 -22.14
CA SER A 9 -15.51 36.21 -20.75
C SER A 9 -14.19 35.43 -20.61
N PRO A 10 -13.20 35.93 -19.84
CA PRO A 10 -12.00 35.15 -19.56
C PRO A 10 -12.38 33.94 -18.70
N ALA A 11 -11.97 32.75 -19.14
CA ALA A 11 -12.07 31.53 -18.34
C ALA A 11 -11.31 31.73 -17.01
N PRO A 12 -11.78 31.16 -15.89
CA PRO A 12 -11.04 31.21 -14.64
C PRO A 12 -9.69 30.50 -14.86
N ALA A 13 -8.60 31.23 -14.63
CA ALA A 13 -7.26 30.68 -14.62
C ALA A 13 -7.24 29.52 -13.62
N ALA A 14 -7.13 28.30 -14.14
CA ALA A 14 -6.82 27.13 -13.34
C ALA A 14 -5.48 27.41 -12.68
N PHE A 15 -5.49 27.72 -11.38
CA PHE A 15 -4.28 27.74 -10.58
C PHE A 15 -3.63 26.36 -10.72
N PRO A 16 -2.44 26.25 -11.33
CA PRO A 16 -1.73 24.98 -11.34
C PRO A 16 -1.45 24.60 -9.88
N SER A 17 -1.78 23.36 -9.55
CA SER A 17 -1.51 22.73 -8.27
C SER A 17 0.00 22.77 -7.98
N PHE A 18 0.49 23.88 -7.40
CA PHE A 18 1.87 23.99 -6.88
C PHE A 18 2.16 22.89 -5.83
N ALA A 19 1.12 22.40 -5.16
CA ALA A 19 1.19 21.27 -4.24
C ALA A 19 1.58 19.93 -4.91
N ARG A 20 1.40 19.77 -6.23
CA ARG A 20 1.80 18.53 -6.94
C ARG A 20 3.28 18.50 -7.34
N ALA A 21 3.97 19.63 -7.37
CA ALA A 21 5.33 19.73 -7.90
C ALA A 21 6.42 19.70 -6.82
N MET A 22 6.05 19.78 -5.54
CA MET A 22 7.01 19.80 -4.43
C MET A 22 7.02 18.44 -3.72
N SER A 23 8.22 17.90 -3.49
CA SER A 23 8.38 16.71 -2.65
C SER A 23 7.78 16.98 -1.26
N PRO A 24 7.12 16.01 -0.62
CA PRO A 24 6.59 16.15 0.72
C PRO A 24 7.59 16.76 1.71
N ALA A 25 8.86 16.36 1.64
CA ALA A 25 9.93 16.92 2.46
C ALA A 25 10.11 18.44 2.31
N VAL A 26 9.94 18.95 1.08
CA VAL A 26 10.06 20.39 0.75
C VAL A 26 8.87 21.18 1.31
N PHE A 27 7.68 20.57 1.34
CA PHE A 27 6.49 21.16 1.96
C PHE A 27 6.65 21.32 3.47
N GLY A 28 7.28 20.34 4.13
CA GLY A 28 7.58 20.40 5.56
C GLY A 28 8.53 21.52 5.94
N THR A 29 9.60 21.68 5.17
CA THR A 29 10.58 22.76 5.40
C THR A 29 9.99 24.15 5.18
N ALA A 30 9.03 24.32 4.27
CA ALA A 30 8.42 25.61 3.97
C ALA A 30 7.40 26.09 5.02
N ILE A 31 6.78 25.15 5.75
CA ILE A 31 5.72 25.45 6.74
C ILE A 31 6.29 25.52 8.17
N GLY A 32 7.42 24.85 8.45
CA GLY A 32 7.91 24.58 9.80
C GLY A 32 9.04 25.46 10.36
N ALA A 33 9.39 26.60 9.74
CA ALA A 33 10.58 27.39 10.12
C ALA A 33 10.58 27.95 11.58
N HIS A 34 9.49 27.80 12.35
CA HIS A 34 9.34 28.38 13.69
C HIS A 34 8.77 27.46 14.78
N GLN A 35 8.63 26.14 14.57
CA GLN A 35 8.09 25.25 15.63
C GLN A 35 8.90 23.96 15.82
N ASP A 36 9.36 23.81 17.06
CA ASP A 36 10.29 22.80 17.55
C ASP A 36 9.60 21.47 17.87
N THR A 37 8.94 20.87 16.88
CA THR A 37 8.06 19.71 17.13
C THR A 37 8.36 18.56 16.17
N SER A 38 8.45 17.35 16.72
CA SER A 38 8.44 16.08 15.97
C SER A 38 7.31 16.01 14.92
N HIS A 39 6.20 16.71 15.16
CA HIS A 39 5.11 16.92 14.23
C HIS A 39 5.52 17.59 12.90
N ALA A 40 6.57 18.42 12.87
CA ALA A 40 7.10 19.01 11.66
C ALA A 40 7.71 17.98 10.70
N LEU A 41 8.23 16.86 11.22
CA LEU A 41 8.73 15.74 10.41
C LEU A 41 7.60 14.80 9.95
N VAL A 42 6.57 14.64 10.78
CA VAL A 42 5.45 13.71 10.50
C VAL A 42 4.41 14.32 9.56
N GLY A 43 4.06 15.59 9.75
CA GLY A 43 3.04 16.30 8.94
C GLY A 43 3.22 16.16 7.43
N PRO A 44 4.43 16.32 6.87
CA PRO A 44 4.65 16.22 5.44
C PRO A 44 4.47 14.80 4.90
N SER A 45 4.71 13.77 5.72
CA SER A 45 4.51 12.37 5.34
C SER A 45 3.05 12.05 4.96
N ALA A 46 2.09 12.88 5.36
CA ALA A 46 0.69 12.78 4.96
C ALA A 46 0.47 12.97 3.45
N LEU A 47 1.37 13.68 2.76
CA LEU A 47 1.34 13.89 1.31
C LEU A 47 2.15 12.85 0.53
N ALA A 48 2.96 12.04 1.23
CA ALA A 48 3.75 11.01 0.60
C ALA A 48 2.87 9.95 -0.07
N LYS A 49 3.29 9.50 -1.26
CA LYS A 49 2.65 8.46 -2.08
C LYS A 49 3.45 7.16 -2.08
N SER A 50 4.70 7.21 -1.66
CA SER A 50 5.64 6.09 -1.64
C SER A 50 6.41 6.05 -0.32
N TRP A 51 6.92 4.87 0.04
CA TRP A 51 7.74 4.73 1.25
C TRP A 51 9.06 5.52 1.15
N THR A 52 9.58 5.74 -0.06
CA THR A 52 10.74 6.58 -0.32
C THR A 52 10.47 8.05 -0.01
N GLU A 53 9.29 8.57 -0.36
CA GLU A 53 8.87 9.93 0.02
C GLU A 53 8.66 10.08 1.52
N VAL A 54 8.23 9.02 2.21
CA VAL A 54 8.18 9.01 3.68
C VAL A 54 9.59 9.07 4.27
N LEU A 55 10.54 8.33 3.68
CA LEU A 55 11.96 8.38 4.07
C LEU A 55 12.58 9.76 3.80
N ASP A 56 12.12 10.49 2.78
CA ASP A 56 12.57 11.87 2.52
C ASP A 56 12.20 12.85 3.64
N CYS A 57 11.23 12.52 4.50
CA CYS A 57 10.88 13.33 5.67
C CYS A 57 11.85 13.14 6.85
N VAL A 58 12.75 12.16 6.77
CA VAL A 58 13.78 11.90 7.79
C VAL A 58 14.99 12.81 7.54
N PRO A 59 15.61 13.41 8.57
CA PRO A 59 16.85 14.15 8.42
C PRO A 59 17.94 13.34 7.70
N SER A 60 18.70 14.04 6.86
CA SER A 60 19.68 13.44 5.93
C SER A 60 20.69 12.54 6.62
N ALA A 61 21.09 12.88 7.85
CA ALA A 61 22.07 12.12 8.62
C ALA A 61 21.59 10.72 9.05
N TYR A 62 20.28 10.53 9.25
CA TYR A 62 19.68 9.23 9.60
C TYR A 62 19.15 8.48 8.38
N LYS A 63 18.87 9.20 7.29
CA LYS A 63 18.15 8.71 6.11
C LYS A 63 18.79 7.46 5.48
N GLU A 64 20.09 7.50 5.27
CA GLU A 64 20.82 6.39 4.63
C GLU A 64 20.81 5.13 5.50
N ALA A 65 21.05 5.29 6.80
CA ALA A 65 21.05 4.19 7.76
C ALA A 65 19.65 3.54 7.91
N LEU A 66 18.58 4.33 7.83
CA LEU A 66 17.21 3.86 7.97
C LEU A 66 16.61 3.28 6.68
N ARG A 67 17.23 3.50 5.51
CA ARG A 67 16.68 3.08 4.21
C ARG A 67 16.38 1.58 4.15
N ALA A 68 17.30 0.74 4.62
CA ALA A 68 17.13 -0.71 4.61
C ALA A 68 15.94 -1.16 5.45
N SER A 69 15.78 -0.58 6.65
CA SER A 69 14.69 -0.90 7.58
C SER A 69 13.33 -0.44 7.06
N PHE A 70 13.26 0.75 6.46
CA PHE A 70 12.03 1.26 5.84
C PHE A 70 11.60 0.41 4.64
N LYS A 71 12.56 -0.02 3.82
CA LYS A 71 12.31 -0.94 2.70
C LYS A 71 11.84 -2.32 3.17
N ASP A 72 12.44 -2.86 4.23
CA ASP A 72 12.00 -4.13 4.83
C ASP A 72 10.57 -4.03 5.37
N LEU A 73 10.24 -2.96 6.10
CA LEU A 73 8.89 -2.72 6.61
C LEU A 73 7.85 -2.63 5.48
N HIS A 74 8.14 -1.86 4.43
CA HIS A 74 7.31 -1.81 3.24
C HIS A 74 7.14 -3.20 2.60
N SER A 75 8.22 -3.96 2.45
CA SER A 75 8.19 -5.31 1.88
C SER A 75 7.35 -6.29 2.71
N ARG A 76 7.36 -6.16 4.04
CA ARG A 76 6.51 -6.95 4.95
C ARG A 76 5.03 -6.61 4.74
N ALA A 77 4.69 -5.32 4.63
CA ALA A 77 3.33 -4.88 4.39
C ALA A 77 2.77 -5.38 3.05
N VAL A 78 3.57 -5.33 1.98
CA VAL A 78 3.19 -5.87 0.66
C VAL A 78 2.88 -7.37 0.74
N LYS A 79 3.72 -8.16 1.41
CA LYS A 79 3.52 -9.60 1.57
C LYS A 79 2.27 -9.92 2.42
N PHE A 80 2.05 -9.17 3.49
CA PHE A 80 0.87 -9.31 4.33
C PHE A 80 -0.42 -9.12 3.53
N HIS A 81 -0.54 -8.01 2.80
CA HIS A 81 -1.73 -7.73 2.01
C HIS A 81 -1.91 -8.68 0.82
N ALA A 82 -0.82 -9.15 0.20
CA ALA A 82 -0.88 -10.18 -0.82
C ALA A 82 -1.45 -11.50 -0.26
N CYS A 83 -1.04 -11.88 0.96
CA CYS A 83 -1.57 -13.05 1.65
C CYS A 83 -3.04 -12.89 2.04
N GLU A 84 -3.42 -11.71 2.56
CA GLU A 84 -4.81 -11.36 2.89
C GLU A 84 -5.71 -11.47 1.66
N ALA A 85 -5.32 -10.86 0.54
CA ALA A 85 -6.07 -10.92 -0.72
C ALA A 85 -6.16 -12.36 -1.28
N ALA A 86 -5.12 -13.17 -1.14
CA ALA A 86 -5.14 -14.57 -1.55
C ALA A 86 -6.12 -15.39 -0.70
N LEU A 87 -6.14 -15.16 0.62
CA LEU A 87 -7.06 -15.82 1.54
C LEU A 87 -8.52 -15.42 1.24
N GLU A 88 -8.79 -14.14 0.98
CA GLU A 88 -10.13 -13.70 0.58
C GLU A 88 -10.59 -14.35 -0.72
N LYS A 89 -9.71 -14.48 -1.72
CA LYS A 89 -10.03 -15.17 -2.98
C LYS A 89 -10.38 -16.63 -2.75
N LEU A 90 -9.63 -17.34 -1.89
CA LEU A 90 -9.94 -18.72 -1.51
C LEU A 90 -11.25 -18.84 -0.73
N LYS A 91 -11.63 -17.85 0.08
CA LYS A 91 -12.95 -17.86 0.75
C LYS A 91 -14.08 -17.62 -0.24
N LYS A 92 -13.92 -16.65 -1.15
CA LYS A 92 -14.94 -16.35 -2.18
C LYS A 92 -15.16 -17.52 -3.13
N GLY A 93 -14.08 -18.13 -3.62
CA GLY A 93 -14.18 -19.30 -4.51
C GLY A 93 -14.90 -20.48 -3.86
N GLN A 94 -14.82 -20.62 -2.53
CA GLN A 94 -15.55 -21.65 -1.79
C GLN A 94 -17.06 -21.42 -1.84
N HIS A 95 -17.51 -20.16 -1.79
CA HIS A 95 -18.91 -19.79 -1.97
C HIS A 95 -19.38 -19.98 -3.42
N ASP A 96 -18.52 -19.66 -4.39
CA ASP A 96 -18.85 -19.76 -5.82
C ASP A 96 -18.72 -21.19 -6.39
N ALA A 97 -18.45 -22.20 -5.54
CA ALA A 97 -18.21 -23.60 -5.91
C ALA A 97 -17.16 -23.79 -7.01
N ARG A 98 -16.19 -22.88 -7.13
CA ARG A 98 -15.18 -22.89 -8.20
C ARG A 98 -13.83 -23.32 -7.63
N PRO A 99 -13.27 -24.51 -7.95
CA PRO A 99 -12.03 -25.01 -7.37
C PRO A 99 -10.88 -24.00 -7.40
N PRO A 100 -9.98 -23.99 -6.39
CA PRO A 100 -8.82 -23.10 -6.37
C PRO A 100 -7.97 -23.33 -7.61
N PRO A 101 -7.28 -22.29 -8.12
CA PRO A 101 -6.46 -22.41 -9.33
C PRO A 101 -5.48 -23.59 -9.31
N GLN A 102 -4.99 -23.96 -8.13
CA GLN A 102 -4.02 -25.05 -7.93
C GLN A 102 -4.58 -26.45 -8.21
N VAL A 103 -5.89 -26.66 -8.07
CA VAL A 103 -6.54 -27.96 -8.36
C VAL A 103 -7.54 -27.86 -9.51
N GLN A 104 -7.71 -26.68 -10.12
CA GLN A 104 -8.61 -26.49 -11.26
C GLN A 104 -8.22 -27.34 -12.48
N GLY A 105 -6.95 -27.74 -12.60
CA GLY A 105 -6.47 -28.65 -13.66
C GLY A 105 -6.60 -30.14 -13.33
N VAL A 106 -7.01 -30.50 -12.10
CA VAL A 106 -7.25 -31.89 -11.72
C VAL A 106 -8.68 -32.21 -12.10
N HIS A 107 -8.85 -32.93 -13.20
CA HIS A 107 -10.17 -33.36 -13.66
C HIS A 107 -10.59 -34.64 -12.97
N GLU A 108 -11.91 -34.82 -12.83
CA GLU A 108 -12.50 -36.07 -12.42
C GLU A 108 -12.04 -37.21 -13.35
N PRO A 109 -11.50 -38.32 -12.79
CA PRO A 109 -11.10 -39.46 -13.58
C PRO A 109 -12.29 -40.08 -14.31
N ARG A 110 -12.25 -40.13 -15.65
CA ARG A 110 -13.28 -40.78 -16.47
C ARG A 110 -12.84 -42.18 -16.86
N TRP A 111 -13.48 -43.19 -16.28
CA TRP A 111 -13.22 -44.58 -16.59
C TRP A 111 -14.10 -45.05 -17.74
N GLN A 112 -13.47 -45.65 -18.75
CA GLN A 112 -14.20 -46.29 -19.84
C GLN A 112 -14.63 -47.69 -19.40
N VAL A 113 -15.92 -47.84 -19.15
CA VAL A 113 -16.57 -49.12 -18.83
C VAL A 113 -17.61 -49.45 -19.90
N ALA A 114 -17.89 -50.74 -20.08
CA ALA A 114 -18.96 -51.17 -20.97
C ALA A 114 -20.30 -50.57 -20.53
N LYS A 115 -21.12 -50.14 -21.48
CA LYS A 115 -22.39 -49.44 -21.20
C LYS A 115 -23.31 -50.24 -20.28
N GLU A 116 -23.45 -51.54 -20.56
CA GLU A 116 -24.29 -52.46 -19.78
C GLU A 116 -23.80 -52.60 -18.33
N PHE A 117 -22.48 -52.54 -18.11
CA PHE A 117 -21.89 -52.56 -16.77
C PHE A 117 -22.07 -51.22 -16.06
N ALA A 118 -21.92 -50.10 -16.77
CA ALA A 118 -22.15 -48.76 -16.22
C ALA A 118 -23.60 -48.55 -15.73
N GLU A 119 -24.56 -49.26 -16.35
CA GLU A 119 -25.97 -49.26 -15.97
C GLU A 119 -26.30 -50.30 -14.87
N SER A 120 -25.37 -51.20 -14.55
CA SER A 120 -25.54 -52.18 -13.47
C SER A 120 -25.39 -51.53 -12.10
N THR A 121 -25.95 -52.17 -11.07
CA THR A 121 -25.84 -51.74 -9.67
C THR A 121 -24.39 -51.63 -9.20
N GLU A 122 -23.55 -52.58 -9.61
CA GLU A 122 -22.13 -52.63 -9.27
C GLU A 122 -21.35 -51.52 -9.99
N GLY A 123 -21.59 -51.32 -11.29
CA GLY A 123 -20.91 -50.28 -12.05
C GLY A 123 -21.29 -48.87 -11.60
N LEU A 124 -22.56 -48.61 -11.31
CA LEU A 124 -23.01 -47.34 -10.73
C LEU A 124 -22.35 -47.06 -9.38
N THR A 125 -22.25 -48.08 -8.51
CA THR A 125 -21.64 -47.92 -7.19
C THR A 125 -20.14 -47.60 -7.32
N ALA A 126 -19.42 -48.35 -8.15
CA ALA A 126 -17.99 -48.14 -8.34
C ALA A 126 -17.67 -46.78 -9.00
N LEU A 127 -18.45 -46.35 -10.00
CA LEU A 127 -18.29 -45.02 -10.60
C LEU A 127 -18.58 -43.91 -9.59
N ARG A 128 -19.63 -44.07 -8.77
CA ARG A 128 -19.95 -43.10 -7.71
C ARG A 128 -18.83 -42.99 -6.68
N GLU A 129 -18.25 -44.10 -6.24
CA GLU A 129 -17.09 -44.09 -5.32
C GLU A 129 -15.89 -43.33 -5.89
N ILE A 130 -15.66 -43.39 -7.20
CA ILE A 130 -14.59 -42.64 -7.87
C ILE A 130 -14.89 -41.14 -7.87
N THR A 131 -16.13 -40.75 -8.19
CA THR A 131 -16.58 -39.35 -8.11
C THR A 131 -16.47 -38.82 -6.69
N GLU A 132 -16.96 -39.57 -5.70
CA GLU A 132 -16.88 -39.22 -4.27
C GLU A 132 -15.42 -39.06 -3.81
N ALA A 133 -14.50 -39.92 -4.25
CA ALA A 133 -13.07 -39.81 -3.94
C ALA A 133 -12.44 -38.53 -4.52
N HIS A 134 -12.84 -38.12 -5.73
CA HIS A 134 -12.37 -36.89 -6.35
C HIS A 134 -12.91 -35.64 -5.62
N GLU A 135 -14.20 -35.64 -5.26
CA GLU A 135 -14.81 -34.58 -4.47
C GLU A 135 -14.17 -34.46 -3.07
N ALA A 136 -13.87 -35.60 -2.42
CA ALA A 136 -13.18 -35.62 -1.15
C ALA A 136 -11.76 -35.03 -1.26
N TYR A 137 -11.01 -35.37 -2.31
CA TYR A 137 -9.70 -34.79 -2.58
C TYR A 137 -9.76 -33.27 -2.76
N THR A 138 -10.63 -32.78 -3.64
CA THR A 138 -10.75 -31.34 -3.93
C THR A 138 -11.15 -30.54 -2.69
N THR A 139 -12.09 -31.07 -1.90
CA THR A 139 -12.53 -30.47 -0.62
C THR A 139 -11.41 -30.47 0.43
N ALA A 140 -10.66 -31.57 0.54
CA ALA A 140 -9.54 -31.67 1.48
C ALA A 140 -8.42 -30.69 1.10
N VAL A 141 -8.05 -30.59 -0.17
CA VAL A 141 -7.03 -29.64 -0.62
C VAL A 141 -7.49 -28.20 -0.41
N TRP A 142 -8.76 -27.89 -0.65
CA TRP A 142 -9.30 -26.56 -0.39
C TRP A 142 -9.16 -26.18 1.09
N SER A 143 -9.67 -27.03 1.99
CA SER A 143 -9.67 -26.76 3.42
C SER A 143 -8.24 -26.58 3.96
N ARG A 144 -7.31 -27.46 3.56
CA ARG A 144 -5.89 -27.33 3.90
C ARG A 144 -5.23 -26.11 3.30
N GLY A 145 -5.57 -25.72 2.07
CA GLY A 145 -5.09 -24.50 1.45
C GLY A 145 -5.53 -23.24 2.20
N VAL A 146 -6.77 -23.22 2.70
CA VAL A 146 -7.28 -22.14 3.56
C VAL A 146 -6.54 -22.10 4.90
N GLU A 147 -6.34 -23.25 5.55
CA GLU A 147 -5.56 -23.33 6.80
C GLU A 147 -4.12 -22.86 6.62
N LEU A 148 -3.45 -23.29 5.55
CA LEU A 148 -2.11 -22.84 5.19
C LEU A 148 -2.05 -21.32 5.05
N LYS A 149 -3.00 -20.72 4.31
CA LYS A 149 -3.06 -19.27 4.15
C LYS A 149 -3.42 -18.53 5.43
N LYS A 150 -4.22 -19.10 6.33
CA LYS A 150 -4.46 -18.54 7.67
C LYS A 150 -3.18 -18.52 8.50
N ALA A 151 -2.39 -19.61 8.48
CA ALA A 151 -1.12 -19.69 9.19
C ALA A 151 -0.08 -18.70 8.62
N GLU A 152 0.03 -18.61 7.29
CA GLU A 152 0.89 -17.63 6.61
C GLU A 152 0.48 -16.18 6.95
N LEU A 153 -0.82 -15.88 7.00
CA LEU A 153 -1.32 -14.57 7.42
C LEU A 153 -0.92 -14.26 8.86
N ALA A 154 -1.10 -15.21 9.80
CA ALA A 154 -0.72 -15.04 11.19
C ALA A 154 0.79 -14.76 11.35
N TYR A 155 1.63 -15.46 10.58
CA TYR A 155 3.08 -15.22 10.52
C TYR A 155 3.39 -13.77 10.07
N HIS A 156 2.72 -13.27 9.03
CA HIS A 156 2.93 -11.90 8.56
C HIS A 156 2.37 -10.85 9.53
N THR A 157 1.24 -11.11 10.20
CA THR A 157 0.67 -10.23 11.22
C THR A 157 1.64 -10.00 12.37
N GLN A 158 2.26 -11.07 12.89
CA GLN A 158 3.25 -10.97 13.97
C GLN A 158 4.47 -10.11 13.56
N ARG A 159 4.86 -10.15 12.29
CA ARG A 159 6.00 -9.38 11.77
C ARG A 159 5.70 -7.90 11.51
N LEU A 160 4.44 -7.51 11.58
CA LEU A 160 3.96 -6.13 11.41
C LEU A 160 3.66 -5.44 12.75
N THR A 161 3.71 -6.16 13.87
CA THR A 161 3.53 -5.55 15.19
C THR A 161 4.67 -4.59 15.50
N THR A 162 4.36 -3.49 16.19
CA THR A 162 5.34 -2.48 16.60
C THR A 162 6.51 -3.10 17.37
N GLU A 163 6.23 -4.09 18.22
CA GLU A 163 7.23 -4.85 18.96
C GLU A 163 8.27 -5.55 18.06
N SER A 164 7.87 -5.96 16.85
CA SER A 164 8.75 -6.67 15.92
C SER A 164 9.72 -5.73 15.18
N TRP A 165 9.25 -4.57 14.73
CA TRP A 165 10.03 -3.69 13.85
C TRP A 165 10.62 -2.46 14.54
N TRP A 166 10.07 -2.01 15.66
CA TRP A 166 10.52 -0.77 16.31
C TRP A 166 11.89 -0.91 17.02
N PRO A 167 12.14 -1.94 17.85
CA PRO A 167 13.42 -2.07 18.54
C PRO A 167 14.66 -2.04 17.63
N PRO A 168 14.72 -2.76 16.49
CA PRO A 168 15.89 -2.69 15.61
C PRO A 168 16.04 -1.33 14.92
N ILE A 169 14.95 -0.62 14.63
CA ILE A 169 15.00 0.73 14.06
C ILE A 169 15.53 1.73 15.09
N LEU A 170 15.05 1.66 16.33
CA LEU A 170 15.53 2.50 17.42
C LEU A 170 17.03 2.32 17.65
N ALA A 171 17.51 1.07 17.64
CA ALA A 171 18.93 0.78 17.77
C ALA A 171 19.79 1.46 16.67
N ILE A 172 19.29 1.52 15.43
CA ILE A 172 19.96 2.22 14.33
C ILE A 172 20.00 3.73 14.58
N ILE A 173 18.89 4.32 15.03
CA ILE A 173 18.83 5.77 15.33
C ILE A 173 19.84 6.13 16.43
N ASP A 174 19.87 5.35 17.50
CA ASP A 174 20.80 5.56 18.61
C ASP A 174 22.27 5.32 18.19
N ASP A 175 22.54 4.34 17.31
CA ASP A 175 23.89 4.09 16.76
C ASP A 175 24.39 5.23 15.87
N VAL A 176 23.52 5.77 15.00
CA VAL A 176 23.86 6.94 14.17
C VAL A 176 24.22 8.13 15.06
N TYR A 177 23.41 8.43 16.08
CA TYR A 177 23.69 9.54 16.99
C TYR A 177 25.01 9.38 17.74
N ARG A 178 25.34 8.15 18.18
CA ARG A 178 26.62 7.86 18.85
C ARG A 178 27.84 8.06 17.96
N LYS A 179 27.70 7.91 16.64
CA LYS A 179 28.78 8.03 15.65
C LYS A 179 28.94 9.45 15.12
N MET A 180 28.01 10.35 15.40
CA MET A 180 28.13 11.76 15.03
C MET A 180 29.21 12.44 15.86
N ASP A 181 29.92 13.39 15.23
CA ASP A 181 30.72 14.35 15.97
C ASP A 181 29.77 15.33 16.67
N ARG A 182 29.82 15.35 18.01
CA ARG A 182 28.85 16.03 18.85
C ARG A 182 29.41 17.33 19.43
N ASP A 183 30.71 17.55 19.29
CA ASP A 183 31.38 18.68 19.93
C ASP A 183 31.22 19.94 19.07
N ALA A 184 30.45 20.90 19.58
CA ALA A 184 30.30 22.21 18.98
C ALA A 184 31.17 23.25 19.70
N PRO A 185 31.83 24.17 18.98
CA PRO A 185 32.57 25.25 19.61
C PRO A 185 31.60 26.23 20.28
N VAL A 186 31.84 26.51 21.55
CA VAL A 186 31.12 27.50 22.36
C VAL A 186 32.11 28.56 22.79
N ILE A 187 31.81 29.81 22.46
CA ILE A 187 32.59 30.96 22.90
C ILE A 187 32.25 31.21 24.37
N GLN A 188 33.21 31.02 25.26
CA GLN A 188 33.08 31.36 26.66
C GLN A 188 33.75 32.72 26.89
N GLN A 189 32.96 33.71 27.30
CA GLN A 189 33.48 35.00 27.71
C GLN A 189 33.75 34.94 29.21
N GLU A 190 35.02 34.97 29.62
CA GLU A 190 35.35 35.17 31.03
C GLU A 190 34.91 36.57 31.46
N ALA A 191 34.37 36.69 32.68
CA ALA A 191 33.74 37.90 33.20
C ALA A 191 34.75 39.02 33.58
N SER A 192 35.93 39.06 32.97
CA SER A 192 36.96 40.08 33.21
C SER A 192 37.02 41.07 32.04
N GLU A 193 37.26 42.34 32.34
CA GLU A 193 37.30 43.44 31.35
C GLU A 193 38.45 43.32 30.32
N GLU A 194 39.37 42.35 30.51
CA GLU A 194 40.48 42.01 29.60
C GLU A 194 40.41 40.56 29.06
N ALA A 195 39.25 39.90 29.11
CA ALA A 195 39.14 38.48 28.81
C ALA A 195 39.47 38.10 27.35
N GLU A 196 40.46 37.24 27.16
CA GLU A 196 40.69 36.50 25.92
C GLU A 196 39.50 35.58 25.62
N LEU A 197 39.08 35.51 24.36
CA LEU A 197 38.00 34.61 23.94
C LEU A 197 38.50 33.16 24.00
N VAL A 198 38.04 32.39 24.98
CA VAL A 198 38.32 30.95 25.06
C VAL A 198 37.24 30.18 24.31
N ILE A 199 37.65 29.39 23.31
CA ILE A 199 36.75 28.47 22.60
C ILE A 199 36.74 27.14 23.35
N GLY A 200 35.64 26.86 24.05
CA GLY A 200 35.37 25.54 24.63
C GLY A 200 34.61 24.66 23.63
N TYR A 201 34.65 23.34 23.82
CA TYR A 201 33.81 22.40 23.08
C TYR A 201 32.76 21.81 24.02
N GLN A 202 31.50 21.82 23.58
CA GLN A 202 30.38 21.24 24.32
C GLN A 202 29.48 20.42 23.40
N GLU A 203 28.73 19.46 23.97
CA GLU A 203 27.76 18.69 23.20
C GLU A 203 26.71 19.61 22.57
N SER A 204 26.58 19.49 21.25
CA SER A 204 25.69 20.31 20.45
C SER A 204 24.23 20.09 20.86
N SER A 205 23.62 21.13 21.43
CA SER A 205 22.20 21.11 21.82
C SER A 205 21.27 20.87 20.62
N SER A 206 21.67 21.31 19.41
CA SER A 206 20.90 21.09 18.19
C SER A 206 20.90 19.63 17.75
N LEU A 207 22.03 18.92 17.87
CA LEU A 207 22.11 17.50 17.53
C LEU A 207 21.32 16.63 18.52
N ALA A 208 21.39 16.95 19.82
CA ALA A 208 20.61 16.27 20.83
C ALA A 208 19.09 16.45 20.62
N LEU A 209 18.67 17.65 20.22
CA LEU A 209 17.29 17.97 19.88
C LEU A 209 16.84 17.25 18.60
N GLU A 210 17.67 17.22 17.55
CA GLU A 210 17.38 16.47 16.32
C GLU A 210 17.19 14.98 16.62
N HIS A 211 18.09 14.37 17.40
CA HIS A 211 17.98 12.95 17.79
C HIS A 211 16.67 12.65 18.53
N LYS A 212 16.29 13.51 19.48
CA LYS A 212 15.01 13.40 20.20
C LYS A 212 13.80 13.51 19.27
N ASN A 213 13.85 14.44 18.32
CA ASN A 213 12.78 14.65 17.33
C ASN A 213 12.66 13.46 16.37
N VAL A 214 13.78 12.92 15.89
CA VAL A 214 13.82 11.72 15.04
C VAL A 214 13.29 10.50 15.79
N ARG A 215 13.76 10.27 17.02
CA ARG A 215 13.33 9.14 17.86
C ARG A 215 11.83 9.14 18.12
N SER A 216 11.23 10.31 18.26
CA SER A 216 9.77 10.44 18.48
C SER A 216 8.96 10.40 17.18
N ALA A 217 9.48 10.90 16.06
CA ALA A 217 8.76 10.96 14.79
C ALA A 217 8.81 9.65 13.97
N VAL A 218 9.92 8.89 14.03
CA VAL A 218 10.10 7.70 13.18
C VAL A 218 9.01 6.63 13.34
N PRO A 219 8.49 6.31 14.55
CA PRO A 219 7.37 5.38 14.69
C PRO A 219 6.15 5.77 13.83
N ASP A 220 5.79 7.05 13.82
CA ASP A 220 4.65 7.56 13.04
C ASP A 220 4.93 7.49 11.53
N LEU A 221 6.18 7.76 11.11
CA LEU A 221 6.61 7.57 9.73
C LEU A 221 6.53 6.09 9.32
N CYS A 222 6.92 5.16 10.20
CA CYS A 222 6.77 3.73 9.95
C CYS A 222 5.30 3.32 9.81
N LEU A 223 4.42 3.82 10.68
CA LEU A 223 2.97 3.60 10.56
C LEU A 223 2.41 4.19 9.26
N ARG A 224 2.94 5.33 8.81
CA ARG A 224 2.56 5.92 7.51
C ARG A 224 2.88 5.00 6.34
N ILE A 225 4.03 4.32 6.35
CA ILE A 225 4.39 3.32 5.32
C ILE A 225 3.34 2.20 5.28
N LEU A 226 2.95 1.68 6.45
CA LEU A 226 1.91 0.64 6.53
C LEU A 226 0.55 1.14 6.02
N ALA A 227 0.19 2.38 6.38
CA ALA A 227 -1.05 3.01 5.93
C ALA A 227 -1.08 3.21 4.40
N LEU A 228 0.05 3.56 3.77
CA LEU A 228 0.14 3.72 2.32
C LEU A 228 -0.13 2.40 1.59
N GLU A 229 0.45 1.29 2.05
CA GLU A 229 0.20 -0.02 1.44
C GLU A 229 -1.27 -0.45 1.61
N LYS A 230 -1.84 -0.25 2.80
CA LYS A 230 -3.27 -0.51 3.02
C LYS A 230 -4.14 0.33 2.08
N ALA A 231 -3.81 1.62 1.89
CA ALA A 231 -4.55 2.50 0.99
C ALA A 231 -4.47 2.06 -0.48
N LYS A 232 -3.31 1.56 -0.94
CA LYS A 232 -3.17 1.00 -2.30
C LYS A 232 -4.07 -0.21 -2.50
N VAL A 233 -4.08 -1.13 -1.55
CA VAL A 233 -4.90 -2.35 -1.59
C VAL A 233 -6.39 -2.01 -1.62
N LEU A 234 -6.83 -1.08 -0.76
CA LEU A 234 -8.22 -0.58 -0.78
C LEU A 234 -8.56 0.11 -2.11
N GLY A 235 -7.64 0.89 -2.67
CA GLY A 235 -7.81 1.54 -3.97
C GLY A 235 -7.98 0.52 -5.11
N GLU A 236 -7.17 -0.54 -5.13
CA GLU A 236 -7.30 -1.63 -6.11
C GLU A 236 -8.61 -2.41 -5.95
N ALA A 237 -8.99 -2.72 -4.70
CA ALA A 237 -10.26 -3.38 -4.42
C ALA A 237 -11.47 -2.54 -4.88
N ASN A 238 -11.44 -1.22 -4.65
CA ASN A 238 -12.49 -0.31 -5.11
C ASN A 238 -12.54 -0.20 -6.64
N LYS A 239 -11.38 -0.16 -7.32
CA LYS A 239 -11.33 -0.22 -8.79
C LYS A 239 -11.94 -1.51 -9.33
N LEU A 240 -11.68 -2.65 -8.68
CA LEU A 240 -12.25 -3.93 -9.08
C LEU A 240 -13.78 -3.94 -8.89
N LYS A 241 -14.28 -3.45 -7.75
CA LYS A 241 -15.71 -3.32 -7.48
C LYS A 241 -16.41 -2.41 -8.51
N ALA A 242 -15.82 -1.27 -8.83
CA ALA A 242 -16.35 -0.36 -9.84
C ALA A 242 -16.40 -1.02 -11.24
N LYS A 243 -15.40 -1.83 -11.60
CA LYS A 243 -15.42 -2.60 -12.87
C LYS A 243 -16.53 -3.64 -12.90
N VAL A 244 -16.79 -4.32 -11.79
CA VAL A 244 -17.90 -5.29 -11.69
C VAL A 244 -19.24 -4.58 -11.85
N GLN A 245 -19.45 -3.47 -11.13
CA GLN A 245 -20.66 -2.66 -11.25
C GLN A 245 -20.88 -2.14 -12.67
N LEU A 246 -19.82 -1.64 -13.32
CA LEU A 246 -19.90 -1.18 -14.71
C LEU A 246 -20.31 -2.30 -15.68
N LYS A 247 -19.82 -3.52 -15.45
CA LYS A 247 -20.22 -4.68 -16.24
C LYS A 247 -21.70 -5.01 -16.01
N GLU A 248 -22.14 -5.04 -14.76
CA GLU A 248 -23.55 -5.29 -14.42
C GLU A 248 -24.49 -4.24 -15.03
N THR A 249 -24.13 -2.95 -14.96
CA THR A 249 -24.92 -1.88 -15.60
C THR A 249 -24.94 -2.00 -17.13
N ALA A 250 -23.80 -2.36 -17.74
CA ALA A 250 -23.73 -2.55 -19.19
C ALA A 250 -24.56 -3.77 -19.64
N ASP A 251 -24.53 -4.87 -18.88
CA ASP A 251 -25.30 -6.07 -19.18
C ASP A 251 -26.82 -5.79 -19.05
N VAL A 252 -27.24 -4.94 -18.11
CA VAL A 252 -28.64 -4.49 -17.96
C VAL A 252 -29.07 -3.57 -19.12
N GLU A 253 -28.24 -2.60 -19.51
CA GLU A 253 -28.55 -1.71 -20.65
C GLU A 253 -28.57 -2.45 -22.00
N MET A 254 -27.78 -3.52 -22.14
CA MET A 254 -27.83 -4.41 -23.31
C MET A 254 -29.04 -5.34 -23.29
N ALA A 255 -29.55 -5.72 -22.12
CA ALA A 255 -30.78 -6.49 -21.97
C ALA A 255 -32.04 -5.65 -22.31
N ASP A 256 -32.05 -4.37 -21.95
CA ASP A 256 -33.09 -3.41 -22.36
C ASP A 256 -32.87 -2.84 -23.78
N GLY A 257 -31.66 -2.98 -24.30
CA GLY A 257 -31.17 -2.37 -25.54
C GLY A 257 -31.42 -3.16 -26.83
N THR A 258 -32.54 -3.86 -26.98
CA THR A 258 -32.91 -4.44 -28.29
C THR A 258 -33.20 -3.39 -29.38
N LYS A 259 -32.98 -2.08 -29.15
CA LYS A 259 -33.20 -1.00 -30.13
C LYS A 259 -32.20 0.18 -30.17
N THR A 260 -31.00 0.13 -29.58
CA THR A 260 -30.11 1.32 -29.58
C THR A 260 -28.74 1.07 -30.21
N ASP A 261 -28.41 1.88 -31.22
CA ASP A 261 -27.25 1.73 -32.10
C ASP A 261 -25.89 1.67 -31.37
N SER A 262 -25.18 0.56 -31.59
CA SER A 262 -23.91 0.17 -30.97
C SER A 262 -22.76 1.20 -31.06
N LYS A 263 -22.85 2.19 -31.94
CA LYS A 263 -21.79 3.19 -32.19
C LYS A 263 -21.77 4.33 -31.15
N LEU A 264 -22.92 4.71 -30.58
CA LEU A 264 -22.99 5.75 -29.55
C LEU A 264 -22.38 5.27 -28.23
N VAL A 265 -22.61 4.00 -27.89
CA VAL A 265 -22.07 3.36 -26.68
C VAL A 265 -20.54 3.29 -26.75
N GLN A 266 -19.96 2.90 -27.89
CA GLN A 266 -18.50 2.88 -28.07
C GLN A 266 -17.86 4.27 -27.94
N GLN A 267 -18.53 5.34 -28.39
CA GLN A 267 -18.02 6.70 -28.29
C GLN A 267 -18.08 7.23 -26.84
N MET A 268 -19.12 6.90 -26.08
CA MET A 268 -19.18 7.24 -24.65
C MET A 268 -18.11 6.51 -23.84
N VAL A 269 -17.90 5.21 -24.11
CA VAL A 269 -16.85 4.41 -23.46
C VAL A 269 -15.46 4.99 -23.75
N GLN A 270 -15.16 5.38 -25.00
CA GLN A 270 -13.87 5.97 -25.34
C GLN A 270 -13.66 7.38 -24.77
N ALA A 271 -14.73 8.18 -24.66
CA ALA A 271 -14.67 9.52 -24.09
C ALA A 271 -14.39 9.48 -22.58
N GLU A 272 -15.02 8.57 -21.84
CA GLU A 272 -14.83 8.48 -20.40
C GLU A 272 -13.48 7.83 -20.05
N VAL A 273 -13.00 6.84 -20.81
CA VAL A 273 -11.66 6.26 -20.65
C VAL A 273 -10.56 7.32 -20.88
N ARG A 274 -10.76 8.25 -21.81
CA ARG A 274 -9.80 9.36 -22.05
C ARG A 274 -9.72 10.34 -20.88
N LYS A 275 -10.83 10.62 -20.20
CA LYS A 275 -10.85 11.48 -19.01
C LYS A 275 -10.03 10.92 -17.84
N PHE A 276 -9.89 9.60 -17.73
CA PHE A 276 -9.12 8.96 -16.67
C PHE A 276 -7.62 8.79 -16.98
N LEU A 277 -7.19 9.13 -18.20
CA LEU A 277 -5.79 9.03 -18.64
C LEU A 277 -5.05 10.37 -18.69
N THR A 278 -5.73 11.48 -18.39
CA THR A 278 -5.17 12.83 -18.17
C THR A 278 -5.26 13.21 -16.70
#